data_AF-A0A134A1K7-F1
#
_entry.id   AF-A0A134A1K7-F1
#
_cell.length_a   1.000
_cell.length_b   1.000
_cell.length_c   1.000
_cell.angle_alpha   90.00
_cell.angle_beta   90.00
_cell.angle_gamma   90.00
#
_symmetry.space_group_name_H-M   'P 1'
#
loop_
_entity.id
_entity.type
_entity.pdbx_description
1 polymer ?
#
loop_
_entity_poly.entity_id
_entity_poly.type
_entity_poly.pdbx_seq_one_letter_code
_entity_poly.pdbx_strand_id
1 'polypeptide(L)'
;MYRVWYSTESFADFIIDHTILACLRPTKKKLYESDANNPNNFHTMPDHIKKILYLDAPVAIIEKDNEPVFSIEITTEAGTGHNAFQRFARVAAAVENSVPAFYIYPEGKIVKRPSSETRKYDEINPLIFSAMESLMSIYSIPALLYYFPTDDISIYRNNPLMSPHLEDKGLIFDPRFDKYAGCPDAMSPSMQDMFQALNEIITETERLGVLPARSGLLRNLVIRNQRNYMQLQYAAKAGGRSQDNMSPLSAVTTVPTSYLMNYLSQYENRTYMIGELLRNRPNTCLYQVDAKFRGDPYPGCLAAIDYLKCRQGLTFEDRRNNLVMVWGEVTVDHTNQTITITDNKGSTVDDFVSDVQGASRLNLLTKYYYQLANKEKPRYFMQVRYGSTYSKVKHIRVYSYFADAILFPDGSLWRDA
;
A
#
# COMPACT_ATOMS: atom_id res chain seq x y z
N MET A 1 1.00 13.77 -25.18
CA MET A 1 -0.42 13.35 -25.11
C MET A 1 -0.70 12.72 -23.75
N TYR A 2 -1.76 13.15 -23.07
CA TYR A 2 -2.17 12.60 -21.77
C TYR A 2 -3.05 11.36 -21.90
N ARG A 3 -2.89 10.46 -20.94
CA ARG A 3 -3.75 9.30 -20.74
C ARG A 3 -4.07 9.13 -19.26
N VAL A 4 -5.33 8.82 -18.95
CA VAL A 4 -5.81 8.48 -17.61
C VAL A 4 -6.14 6.99 -17.60
N TRP A 5 -5.33 6.22 -16.90
CA TRP A 5 -5.63 4.82 -16.60
C TRP A 5 -6.53 4.76 -15.38
N TYR A 6 -7.65 4.05 -15.45
CA TYR A 6 -8.67 4.08 -14.40
C TYR A 6 -9.16 2.68 -14.02
N SER A 7 -9.32 2.45 -12.71
CA SER A 7 -10.14 1.34 -12.20
C SER A 7 -11.62 1.74 -12.17
N THR A 8 -11.93 2.96 -11.72
CA THR A 8 -13.29 3.52 -11.67
C THR A 8 -13.41 4.70 -12.65
N GLU A 9 -14.35 4.63 -13.58
CA GLU A 9 -14.48 5.64 -14.64
C GLU A 9 -15.00 6.98 -14.12
N SER A 10 -16.00 6.98 -13.23
CA SER A 10 -16.53 8.21 -12.60
C SER A 10 -15.44 8.99 -11.87
N PHE A 11 -14.49 8.29 -11.23
CA PHE A 11 -13.35 8.93 -10.59
C PHE A 11 -12.34 9.49 -11.58
N ALA A 12 -12.15 8.85 -12.74
CA ALA A 12 -11.33 9.42 -13.81
C ALA A 12 -11.93 10.72 -14.33
N ASP A 13 -13.25 10.74 -14.56
CA ASP A 13 -13.97 11.95 -14.99
C ASP A 13 -13.90 13.05 -13.91
N PHE A 14 -14.04 12.67 -12.63
CA PHE A 14 -13.87 13.59 -11.49
C PHE A 14 -12.50 14.27 -11.49
N ILE A 15 -11.41 13.53 -11.70
CA ILE A 15 -10.06 14.10 -11.75
C ILE A 15 -9.86 14.95 -13.01
N ILE A 16 -10.36 14.51 -14.17
CA ILE A 16 -10.21 15.25 -15.43
C ILE A 16 -10.91 16.61 -15.34
N ASP A 17 -12.15 16.64 -14.88
CA ASP A 17 -13.01 17.82 -14.94
C ASP A 17 -12.68 18.89 -13.90
N HIS A 18 -12.01 18.51 -12.80
CA HIS A 18 -11.60 19.44 -11.73
C HIS A 18 -10.11 19.82 -11.81
N THR A 19 -9.41 19.42 -12.87
CA THR A 19 -8.01 19.80 -13.10
C THR A 19 -7.82 20.38 -14.50
N ILE A 20 -6.63 20.92 -14.77
CA ILE A 20 -6.27 21.42 -16.10
C ILE A 20 -6.19 20.30 -17.15
N LEU A 21 -6.29 19.03 -16.76
CA LEU A 21 -6.40 17.90 -17.69
C LEU A 21 -7.57 18.07 -18.65
N ALA A 22 -8.71 18.63 -18.23
CA ALA A 22 -9.85 18.87 -19.13
C ALA A 22 -9.44 19.66 -20.40
N CYS A 23 -8.56 20.64 -20.25
CA CYS A 23 -8.05 21.45 -21.36
C CYS A 23 -7.05 20.70 -22.26
N LEU A 24 -6.41 19.65 -21.73
CA LEU A 24 -5.38 18.86 -22.41
C LEU A 24 -5.93 17.62 -23.14
N ARG A 25 -7.27 17.42 -23.09
CA ARG A 25 -8.01 16.37 -23.81
C ARG A 25 -7.38 14.97 -23.68
N PRO A 26 -7.26 14.44 -22.45
CA PRO A 26 -6.66 13.14 -22.21
C PRO A 26 -7.51 12.02 -22.81
N THR A 27 -6.87 10.88 -23.08
CA THR A 27 -7.59 9.64 -23.36
C THR A 27 -7.78 8.82 -22.09
N LYS A 28 -8.96 8.24 -21.89
CA LYS A 28 -9.20 7.29 -20.80
C LYS A 28 -8.88 5.87 -21.26
N LYS A 29 -8.26 5.06 -20.40
CA LYS A 29 -8.08 3.61 -20.62
C LYS A 29 -8.33 2.83 -19.34
N LYS A 30 -8.99 1.68 -19.45
CA LYS A 30 -9.20 0.79 -18.30
C LYS A 30 -7.85 0.29 -17.76
N LEU A 31 -7.70 0.37 -16.45
CA LEU A 31 -6.58 -0.20 -15.70
C LEU A 31 -6.95 -1.63 -15.30
N TYR A 32 -6.20 -2.62 -15.78
CA TYR A 32 -6.33 -4.01 -15.34
C TYR A 32 -5.33 -4.26 -14.22
N GLU A 33 -5.82 -4.69 -13.06
CA GLU A 33 -5.07 -4.63 -11.80
C GLU A 33 -3.92 -5.65 -11.69
N SER A 34 -4.16 -6.87 -12.18
CA SER A 34 -3.23 -8.00 -12.11
C SER A 34 -3.65 -9.11 -13.07
N ASP A 35 -2.73 -10.03 -13.37
CA ASP A 35 -3.05 -11.26 -14.10
C ASP A 35 -3.91 -12.21 -13.24
N ALA A 36 -3.79 -12.12 -11.90
CA ALA A 36 -4.62 -12.85 -10.95
C ALA A 36 -6.12 -12.52 -11.08
N ASN A 37 -6.45 -11.23 -11.20
CA ASN A 37 -7.82 -10.73 -11.27
C ASN A 37 -8.33 -10.61 -12.72
N ASN A 38 -7.45 -10.23 -13.66
CA ASN A 38 -7.82 -9.89 -15.03
C ASN A 38 -6.96 -10.65 -16.07
N PRO A 39 -6.94 -12.00 -16.04
CA PRO A 39 -6.02 -12.81 -16.85
C PRO A 39 -6.17 -12.58 -18.35
N ASN A 40 -7.38 -12.26 -18.82
CA ASN A 40 -7.63 -12.06 -20.24
C ASN A 40 -7.08 -10.73 -20.79
N ASN A 41 -6.82 -9.73 -19.94
CA ASN A 41 -6.52 -8.38 -20.40
C ASN A 41 -5.24 -7.78 -19.80
N PHE A 42 -4.77 -8.26 -18.65
CA PHE A 42 -3.62 -7.67 -17.95
C PHE A 42 -2.35 -7.61 -18.80
N HIS A 43 -2.14 -8.60 -19.67
CA HIS A 43 -0.98 -8.63 -20.56
C HIS A 43 -0.88 -7.40 -21.48
N THR A 44 -2.01 -6.75 -21.79
CA THR A 44 -2.08 -5.53 -22.61
C THR A 44 -1.60 -4.27 -21.89
N MET A 45 -1.42 -4.32 -20.55
CA MET A 45 -0.90 -3.17 -19.80
C MET A 45 0.55 -2.87 -20.21
N PRO A 46 0.92 -1.61 -20.47
CA PRO A 46 2.32 -1.26 -20.75
C PRO A 46 3.26 -1.58 -19.58
N ASP A 47 4.53 -1.85 -19.85
CA ASP A 47 5.52 -2.23 -18.83
C ASP A 47 5.67 -1.17 -17.72
N HIS A 48 5.77 0.11 -18.09
CA HIS A 48 5.89 1.20 -17.13
C HIS A 48 4.65 1.35 -16.23
N ILE A 49 3.47 0.95 -16.70
CA ILE A 49 2.25 0.86 -15.86
C ILE A 49 2.33 -0.37 -14.97
N LYS A 50 2.72 -1.55 -15.50
CA LYS A 50 2.88 -2.78 -14.71
C LYS A 50 3.86 -2.59 -13.53
N LYS A 51 4.92 -1.80 -13.73
CA LYS A 51 5.86 -1.42 -12.67
C LYS A 51 5.22 -0.67 -11.50
N ILE A 52 4.09 0.01 -11.69
CA ILE A 52 3.31 0.62 -10.59
C ILE A 52 2.35 -0.41 -9.96
N LEU A 53 1.88 -1.39 -10.74
CA LEU A 53 0.89 -2.40 -10.32
C LEU A 53 1.48 -3.66 -9.66
N TYR A 54 2.81 -3.72 -9.51
CA TYR A 54 3.49 -4.95 -9.13
C TYR A 54 3.11 -5.47 -7.74
N LEU A 55 2.74 -4.56 -6.82
CA LEU A 55 2.18 -4.91 -5.50
C LEU A 55 0.66 -5.00 -5.53
N ASP A 56 -0.01 -3.89 -5.84
CA ASP A 56 -1.45 -3.77 -5.98
C ASP A 56 -1.79 -2.54 -6.83
N ALA A 57 -3.02 -2.44 -7.32
CA ALA A 57 -3.41 -1.40 -8.28
C ALA A 57 -4.00 -0.16 -7.59
N PRO A 58 -3.53 1.07 -7.92
CA PRO A 58 -4.20 2.30 -7.50
C PRO A 58 -5.50 2.51 -8.29
N VAL A 59 -6.32 3.47 -7.87
CA VAL A 59 -7.59 3.80 -8.54
C VAL A 59 -7.35 4.48 -9.89
N ALA A 60 -6.35 5.38 -9.98
CA ALA A 60 -5.99 6.04 -11.23
C ALA A 60 -4.48 6.25 -11.38
N ILE A 61 -4.00 6.25 -12.63
CA ILE A 61 -2.64 6.64 -13.01
C ILE A 61 -2.73 7.61 -14.18
N ILE A 62 -2.14 8.79 -14.04
CA ILE A 62 -2.07 9.80 -15.09
C ILE A 62 -0.72 9.64 -15.77
N GLU A 63 -0.71 9.64 -17.08
CA GLU A 63 0.46 9.39 -17.92
C GLU A 63 0.54 10.47 -19.00
N LYS A 64 1.77 10.90 -19.33
CA LYS A 64 2.05 11.75 -20.49
C LYS A 64 3.15 11.11 -21.31
N ASP A 65 2.89 10.91 -22.61
CA ASP A 65 3.90 10.43 -23.58
C ASP A 65 4.64 9.15 -23.15
N ASN A 66 3.89 8.19 -22.62
CA ASN A 66 4.37 6.91 -22.09
C ASN A 66 5.14 6.97 -20.76
N GLU A 67 5.04 8.08 -20.02
CA GLU A 67 5.71 8.29 -18.74
C GLU A 67 4.68 8.68 -17.64
N PRO A 68 4.58 7.95 -16.50
CA PRO A 68 3.53 8.16 -15.49
C PRO A 68 3.66 9.47 -14.68
N VAL A 69 2.80 10.46 -14.88
CA VAL A 69 2.93 11.76 -14.20
C VAL A 69 2.68 11.66 -12.68
N PHE A 70 1.62 10.98 -12.26
CA PHE A 70 1.29 10.68 -10.86
C PHE A 70 0.25 9.56 -10.76
N SER A 71 0.09 9.00 -9.56
CA SER A 71 -0.93 8.01 -9.22
C SER A 71 -1.85 8.50 -8.11
N ILE A 72 -3.10 8.02 -8.11
CA ILE A 72 -4.11 8.39 -7.11
C ILE A 72 -4.78 7.12 -6.58
N GLU A 73 -4.80 7.01 -5.26
CA GLU A 73 -5.54 6.01 -4.50
C GLU A 73 -6.62 6.70 -3.66
N ILE A 74 -7.83 6.12 -3.62
CA ILE A 74 -8.94 6.66 -2.82
C ILE A 74 -9.69 5.53 -2.13
N THR A 75 -9.99 5.73 -0.85
CA THR A 75 -10.76 4.79 -0.04
C THR A 75 -11.85 5.51 0.73
N THR A 76 -12.91 4.78 1.06
CA THR A 76 -13.95 5.23 2.00
C THR A 76 -13.90 4.40 3.29
N GLU A 77 -12.87 3.58 3.50
CA GLU A 77 -12.74 2.73 4.69
C GLU A 77 -12.43 3.52 5.96
N ALA A 78 -12.75 2.95 7.13
CA ALA A 78 -12.38 3.54 8.41
C ALA A 78 -10.86 3.44 8.62
N GLY A 79 -10.22 4.51 9.10
CA GLY A 79 -8.76 4.60 9.20
C GLY A 79 -8.15 4.14 10.52
N THR A 80 -8.89 3.44 11.37
CA THR A 80 -8.43 3.05 12.72
C THR A 80 -7.43 1.90 12.70
N GLY A 81 -6.42 1.99 13.57
CA GLY A 81 -5.44 0.92 13.78
C GLY A 81 -4.73 0.51 12.50
N HIS A 82 -4.76 -0.79 12.18
CA HIS A 82 -4.14 -1.36 10.99
C HIS A 82 -4.80 -0.91 9.67
N ASN A 83 -6.07 -0.48 9.69
CA ASN A 83 -6.85 -0.25 8.47
C ASN A 83 -6.34 0.92 7.63
N ALA A 84 -5.79 1.98 8.26
CA ALA A 84 -5.19 3.12 7.55
C ALA A 84 -4.14 2.69 6.51
N PHE A 85 -3.45 1.59 6.78
CA PHE A 85 -2.34 1.12 5.97
C PHE A 85 -2.75 0.15 4.88
N GLN A 86 -3.98 -0.36 4.87
CA GLN A 86 -4.44 -1.44 3.98
C GLN A 86 -4.06 -1.21 2.51
N ARG A 87 -4.11 0.04 2.05
CA ARG A 87 -3.80 0.42 0.66
C ARG A 87 -2.43 1.09 0.47
N PHE A 88 -1.63 1.19 1.53
CA PHE A 88 -0.34 1.86 1.54
C PHE A 88 0.66 1.23 0.55
N ALA A 89 0.60 -0.08 0.33
CA ALA A 89 1.44 -0.77 -0.67
C ALA A 89 1.27 -0.21 -2.10
N ARG A 90 0.10 0.35 -2.45
CA ARG A 90 -0.15 0.99 -3.75
C ARG A 90 0.60 2.32 -3.87
N VAL A 91 0.59 3.11 -2.79
CA VAL A 91 1.33 4.37 -2.68
C VAL A 91 2.83 4.11 -2.74
N ALA A 92 3.30 3.14 -1.96
CA ALA A 92 4.69 2.69 -1.99
C ALA A 92 5.11 2.29 -3.41
N ALA A 93 4.37 1.40 -4.08
CA ALA A 93 4.70 0.94 -5.42
C ALA A 93 4.92 2.07 -6.44
N ALA A 94 4.07 3.11 -6.39
CA ALA A 94 4.23 4.28 -7.25
C ALA A 94 5.50 5.07 -6.92
N VAL A 95 5.72 5.38 -5.64
CA VAL A 95 6.86 6.18 -5.19
C VAL A 95 8.20 5.48 -5.44
N GLU A 96 8.28 4.17 -5.23
CA GLU A 96 9.48 3.37 -5.52
C GLU A 96 9.85 3.40 -7.01
N ASN A 97 8.85 3.59 -7.89
CA ASN A 97 9.06 3.77 -9.33
C ASN A 97 9.18 5.24 -9.74
N SER A 98 9.50 6.12 -8.78
CA SER A 98 9.65 7.56 -9.00
C SER A 98 8.39 8.20 -9.59
N VAL A 99 7.21 7.78 -9.14
CA VAL A 99 5.91 8.35 -9.54
C VAL A 99 5.25 8.97 -8.30
N PRO A 100 4.97 10.28 -8.29
CA PRO A 100 4.24 10.92 -7.20
C PRO A 100 2.91 10.22 -6.91
N ALA A 101 2.53 10.14 -5.64
CA ALA A 101 1.34 9.43 -5.20
C ALA A 101 0.43 10.30 -4.34
N PHE A 102 -0.86 10.21 -4.60
CA PHE A 102 -1.92 10.89 -3.86
C PHE A 102 -2.80 9.85 -3.18
N TYR A 103 -3.07 10.02 -1.90
CA TYR A 103 -3.91 9.13 -1.11
C TYR A 103 -5.07 9.89 -0.50
N ILE A 104 -6.30 9.56 -0.92
CA ILE A 104 -7.52 10.15 -0.40
C ILE A 104 -8.12 9.20 0.63
N TYR A 105 -8.17 9.64 1.90
CA TYR A 105 -8.60 8.81 3.03
C TYR A 105 -9.50 9.63 3.97
N PRO A 106 -10.62 9.11 4.49
CA PRO A 106 -11.42 9.83 5.49
C PRO A 106 -10.64 10.18 6.75
N GLU A 107 -10.83 11.38 7.31
CA GLU A 107 -10.28 11.71 8.63
C GLU A 107 -10.86 10.79 9.71
N GLY A 108 -12.13 10.40 9.55
CA GLY A 108 -12.79 9.40 10.36
C GLY A 108 -14.09 8.94 9.73
N LYS A 109 -14.57 7.78 10.16
CA LYS A 109 -15.80 7.18 9.64
C LYS A 109 -16.65 6.64 10.77
N ILE A 110 -17.96 6.84 10.70
CA ILE A 110 -18.88 6.25 11.67
C ILE A 110 -18.95 4.74 11.46
N VAL A 111 -18.71 3.99 12.52
CA VAL A 111 -18.79 2.54 12.52
C VAL A 111 -19.76 2.06 13.59
N LYS A 112 -20.60 1.08 13.26
CA LYS A 112 -21.42 0.35 14.23
C LYS A 112 -20.56 -0.74 14.87
N ARG A 113 -20.50 -0.78 16.20
CA ARG A 113 -19.88 -1.89 16.94
C ARG A 113 -20.92 -2.99 17.17
N PRO A 114 -20.74 -4.21 16.62
CA PRO A 114 -21.75 -5.27 16.74
C PRO A 114 -22.01 -5.69 18.19
N SER A 115 -20.97 -5.68 19.04
CA SER A 115 -21.04 -6.16 20.43
C SER A 115 -21.80 -5.22 21.38
N SER A 116 -21.86 -3.92 21.08
CA SER A 116 -22.45 -2.90 21.96
C SER A 116 -23.57 -2.10 21.28
N GLU A 117 -23.85 -2.37 20.00
CA GLU A 117 -24.73 -1.59 19.12
C GLU A 117 -24.44 -0.08 19.01
N THR A 118 -23.37 0.40 19.65
CA THR A 118 -22.98 1.81 19.63
C THR A 118 -22.38 2.20 18.29
N ARG A 119 -22.64 3.46 17.89
CA ARG A 119 -21.95 4.10 16.77
C ARG A 119 -20.86 5.02 17.30
N LYS A 120 -19.67 4.98 16.70
CA LYS A 120 -18.57 5.90 17.00
C LYS A 120 -17.79 6.26 15.75
N TYR A 121 -17.10 7.40 15.80
CA TYR A 121 -16.10 7.72 14.79
C TYR A 121 -14.85 6.88 15.01
N ASP A 122 -14.46 6.17 13.96
CA ASP A 122 -13.15 5.55 13.83
C ASP A 122 -12.25 6.51 13.04
N GLU A 123 -11.41 7.24 13.78
CA GLU A 123 -10.47 8.23 13.23
C GLU A 123 -9.22 7.59 12.64
N ILE A 124 -8.64 8.27 11.67
CA ILE A 124 -7.43 7.87 10.98
C ILE A 124 -6.25 7.73 11.94
N ASN A 125 -5.50 6.64 11.78
CA ASN A 125 -4.30 6.39 12.53
C ASN A 125 -3.19 7.38 12.14
N PRO A 126 -2.63 8.17 13.07
CA PRO A 126 -1.60 9.16 12.76
C PRO A 126 -0.34 8.56 12.12
N LEU A 127 0.01 7.30 12.40
CA LEU A 127 1.23 6.70 11.86
C LEU A 127 1.25 6.63 10.32
N ILE A 128 0.10 6.74 9.63
CA ILE A 128 0.07 6.83 8.17
C ILE A 128 0.85 8.04 7.64
N PHE A 129 0.75 9.18 8.32
CA PHE A 129 1.48 10.40 7.96
C PHE A 129 2.98 10.22 8.12
N SER A 130 3.41 9.58 9.22
CA SER A 130 4.82 9.27 9.45
C SER A 130 5.36 8.28 8.42
N ALA A 131 4.57 7.26 8.03
CA ALA A 131 4.99 6.29 7.02
C ALA A 131 5.14 6.95 5.64
N MET A 132 4.21 7.84 5.27
CA MET A 132 4.30 8.61 4.02
C MET A 132 5.47 9.59 4.03
N GLU A 133 5.77 10.22 5.17
CA GLU A 133 6.93 11.08 5.33
C GLU A 133 8.26 10.35 5.18
N SER A 134 8.40 9.18 5.80
CA SER A 134 9.57 8.31 5.61
C SER A 134 9.73 7.91 4.14
N LEU A 135 8.63 7.51 3.50
CA LEU A 135 8.62 7.16 2.08
C LEU A 135 9.06 8.35 1.20
N MET A 136 8.52 9.54 1.42
CA MET A 136 8.95 10.75 0.69
C MET A 136 10.42 11.08 0.91
N SER A 137 10.91 10.92 2.13
CA SER A 137 12.29 11.26 2.50
C SER A 137 13.30 10.31 1.86
N ILE A 138 13.00 9.02 1.80
CA ILE A 138 13.87 8.00 1.20
C ILE A 138 13.96 8.18 -0.32
N TYR A 139 12.83 8.36 -0.99
CA TYR A 139 12.79 8.40 -2.46
C TYR A 139 12.90 9.80 -3.05
N SER A 140 12.75 10.85 -2.23
CA SER A 140 12.65 12.25 -2.68
C SER A 140 11.52 12.48 -3.70
N ILE A 141 10.40 11.77 -3.54
CA ILE A 141 9.23 11.82 -4.42
C ILE A 141 7.98 12.10 -3.56
N PRO A 142 7.08 13.00 -3.98
CA PRO A 142 5.88 13.31 -3.20
C PRO A 142 4.95 12.11 -3.00
N ALA A 143 4.50 11.93 -1.76
CA ALA A 143 3.44 11.02 -1.36
C ALA A 143 2.51 11.80 -0.41
N LEU A 144 1.37 12.26 -0.91
CA LEU A 144 0.53 13.24 -0.23
C LEU A 144 -0.83 12.64 0.16
N LEU A 145 -1.25 12.86 1.40
CA LEU A 145 -2.57 12.44 1.88
C LEU A 145 -3.51 13.63 1.90
N TYR A 146 -4.71 13.45 1.34
CA TYR A 146 -5.81 14.41 1.41
C TYR A 146 -7.01 13.74 2.07
N TYR A 147 -7.77 14.48 2.86
CA TYR A 147 -8.94 13.91 3.50
C TYR A 147 -10.09 13.75 2.53
N PHE A 148 -10.63 12.53 2.47
CA PHE A 148 -12.00 12.36 1.97
C PHE A 148 -12.91 13.16 2.92
N PRO A 149 -13.72 14.10 2.41
CA PRO A 149 -14.49 14.99 3.27
C PRO A 149 -15.48 14.22 4.12
N THR A 150 -15.50 14.57 5.39
CA THR A 150 -16.39 14.00 6.41
C THR A 150 -17.08 15.12 7.15
N ASP A 151 -18.18 14.79 7.83
CA ASP A 151 -18.74 15.66 8.85
C ASP A 151 -17.67 16.08 9.87
N ASP A 152 -17.82 17.27 10.46
CA ASP A 152 -16.87 17.80 11.43
C ASP A 152 -16.79 16.89 12.67
N ILE A 153 -15.70 16.11 12.72
CA ILE A 153 -15.48 15.14 13.78
C ILE A 153 -15.41 15.83 15.14
N SER A 154 -14.90 17.07 15.21
CA SER A 154 -14.82 17.79 16.49
C SER A 154 -16.20 18.07 17.10
N ILE A 155 -17.22 18.22 16.26
CA ILE A 155 -18.61 18.46 16.65
C ILE A 155 -19.32 17.13 16.94
N TYR A 156 -19.22 16.15 16.04
CA TYR A 156 -20.05 14.94 16.08
C TYR A 156 -19.40 13.73 16.78
N ARG A 157 -18.11 13.80 17.18
CA ARG A 157 -17.39 12.69 17.83
C ARG A 157 -18.13 12.10 19.03
N ASN A 158 -18.67 12.95 19.90
CA ASN A 158 -19.35 12.54 21.13
C ASN A 158 -20.84 12.19 20.92
N ASN A 159 -21.42 12.57 19.78
CA ASN A 159 -22.79 12.20 19.42
C ASN A 159 -22.92 11.90 17.91
N PRO A 160 -22.40 10.74 17.45
CA PRO A 160 -22.37 10.40 16.03
C PRO A 160 -23.75 10.29 15.39
N LEU A 161 -24.81 10.05 16.19
CA LEU A 161 -26.18 9.96 15.69
C LEU A 161 -26.73 11.30 15.18
N MET A 162 -26.10 12.41 15.55
CA MET A 162 -26.45 13.76 15.06
C MET A 162 -25.68 14.15 13.80
N SER A 163 -24.83 13.27 13.27
CA SER A 163 -24.12 13.47 12.00
C SER A 163 -25.12 13.72 10.86
N PRO A 164 -25.01 14.85 10.14
CA PRO A 164 -25.85 15.14 8.97
C PRO A 164 -25.80 14.03 7.92
N HIS A 165 -24.65 13.37 7.76
CA HIS A 165 -24.42 12.30 6.81
C HIS A 165 -24.37 10.92 7.47
N LEU A 166 -25.20 10.68 8.49
CA LEU A 166 -25.20 9.44 9.27
C LEU A 166 -25.35 8.17 8.41
N GLU A 167 -26.20 8.20 7.39
CA GLU A 167 -26.44 7.06 6.48
C GLU A 167 -25.20 6.73 5.63
N ASP A 168 -24.46 7.77 5.24
CA ASP A 168 -23.17 7.68 4.56
C ASP A 168 -21.99 7.51 5.53
N LYS A 169 -22.28 7.24 6.81
CA LYS A 169 -21.30 7.01 7.87
C LYS A 169 -20.41 8.24 8.11
N GLY A 170 -20.97 9.43 7.95
CA GLY A 170 -20.29 10.72 8.10
C GLY A 170 -19.45 11.13 6.89
N LEU A 171 -19.49 10.39 5.77
CA LEU A 171 -18.78 10.73 4.54
C LEU A 171 -19.60 11.70 3.70
N ILE A 172 -18.93 12.66 3.05
CA ILE A 172 -19.57 13.66 2.18
C ILE A 172 -19.20 13.36 0.71
N PHE A 173 -20.19 12.98 -0.08
CA PHE A 173 -20.01 12.65 -1.50
C PHE A 173 -20.33 13.84 -2.41
N ASP A 174 -19.80 13.82 -3.64
CA ASP A 174 -20.14 14.84 -4.64
C ASP A 174 -21.65 14.77 -4.97
N PRO A 175 -22.36 15.92 -4.99
CA PRO A 175 -23.80 15.94 -5.24
C PRO A 175 -24.18 15.52 -6.68
N ARG A 176 -23.24 15.56 -7.63
CA ARG A 176 -23.46 15.16 -9.03
C ARG A 176 -23.28 13.66 -9.19
N PHE A 177 -24.16 12.90 -8.55
CA PHE A 177 -24.08 11.42 -8.47
C PHE A 177 -24.13 10.73 -9.84
N ASP A 178 -24.80 11.34 -10.82
CA ASP A 178 -24.92 10.86 -12.20
C ASP A 178 -23.58 10.86 -12.94
N LYS A 179 -22.67 11.76 -12.53
CA LYS A 179 -21.36 11.95 -13.16
C LYS A 179 -20.21 11.43 -12.31
N TYR A 180 -20.24 11.70 -11.01
CA TYR A 180 -19.15 11.43 -10.08
C TYR A 180 -19.56 10.46 -8.97
N ALA A 181 -20.32 9.42 -9.33
CA ALA A 181 -20.77 8.38 -8.40
C ALA A 181 -19.63 7.87 -7.50
N GLY A 182 -19.82 7.98 -6.18
CA GLY A 182 -18.86 7.55 -5.16
C GLY A 182 -17.63 8.44 -4.98
N CYS A 183 -17.55 9.58 -5.66
CA CYS A 183 -16.46 10.54 -5.51
C CYS A 183 -16.69 11.47 -4.30
N PRO A 184 -15.61 11.99 -3.70
CA PRO A 184 -15.70 12.96 -2.60
C PRO A 184 -16.28 14.29 -3.08
N ASP A 185 -16.88 15.07 -2.19
CA ASP A 185 -17.32 16.42 -2.53
C ASP A 185 -16.15 17.27 -3.05
N ALA A 186 -16.22 17.63 -4.34
CA ALA A 186 -15.22 18.43 -5.02
C ALA A 186 -15.02 19.81 -4.37
N MET A 187 -16.06 20.38 -3.75
CA MET A 187 -16.01 21.72 -3.16
C MET A 187 -15.36 21.74 -1.78
N SER A 188 -15.09 20.58 -1.19
CA SER A 188 -14.42 20.50 0.11
C SER A 188 -12.99 21.08 0.04
N PRO A 189 -12.52 21.77 1.09
CA PRO A 189 -11.18 22.38 1.08
C PRO A 189 -10.06 21.38 0.76
N SER A 190 -10.13 20.17 1.33
CA SER A 190 -9.12 19.14 1.07
C SER A 190 -9.10 18.66 -0.38
N MET A 191 -10.24 18.64 -1.09
CA MET A 191 -10.26 18.26 -2.51
C MET A 191 -9.76 19.40 -3.40
N GLN A 192 -10.11 20.65 -3.06
CA GLN A 192 -9.57 21.83 -3.75
C GLN A 192 -8.04 21.91 -3.63
N ASP A 193 -7.49 21.68 -2.44
CA ASP A 193 -6.03 21.63 -2.20
C ASP A 193 -5.37 20.50 -3.00
N MET A 194 -6.04 19.35 -3.11
CA MET A 194 -5.57 18.23 -3.93
C MET A 194 -5.55 18.62 -5.41
N PHE A 195 -6.64 19.17 -5.96
CA PHE A 195 -6.70 19.58 -7.36
C PHE A 195 -5.65 20.65 -7.69
N GLN A 196 -5.40 21.58 -6.77
CA GLN A 196 -4.32 22.55 -6.91
C GLN A 196 -2.97 21.86 -7.03
N ALA A 197 -2.65 20.91 -6.15
CA ALA A 197 -1.39 20.16 -6.22
C ALA A 197 -1.26 19.33 -7.50
N LEU A 198 -2.35 18.72 -7.98
CA LEU A 198 -2.37 18.02 -9.27
C LEU A 198 -2.06 18.99 -10.43
N ASN A 199 -2.69 20.17 -10.43
CA ASN A 199 -2.47 21.20 -11.45
C ASN A 199 -1.03 21.71 -11.45
N GLU A 200 -0.39 21.88 -10.30
CA GLU A 200 1.02 22.24 -10.19
C GLU A 200 1.92 21.18 -10.84
N ILE A 201 1.68 19.89 -10.59
CA ILE A 201 2.46 18.81 -11.20
C ILE A 201 2.25 18.79 -12.73
N ILE A 202 1.01 18.94 -13.19
CA ILE A 202 0.70 18.96 -14.63
C ILE A 202 1.36 20.16 -15.29
N THR A 203 1.32 21.33 -14.68
CA THR A 203 1.93 22.57 -15.21
C THR A 203 3.45 22.44 -15.32
N GLU A 204 4.11 21.93 -14.27
CA GLU A 204 5.55 21.67 -14.32
C GLU A 204 5.90 20.60 -15.38
N THR A 205 5.04 19.60 -15.55
CA THR A 205 5.20 18.56 -16.57
C THR A 205 5.03 19.09 -18.00
N GLU A 206 4.14 20.06 -18.23
CA GLU A 206 4.03 20.77 -19.50
C GLU A 206 5.26 21.62 -19.77
N ARG A 207 5.80 22.28 -18.74
CA ARG A 207 6.95 23.19 -18.84
C ARG A 207 8.29 22.49 -19.04
N LEU A 208 8.53 21.41 -18.31
CA LEU A 208 9.85 20.75 -18.21
C LEU A 208 9.89 19.34 -18.81
N GLY A 209 8.75 18.73 -19.09
CA GLY A 209 8.63 17.30 -19.30
C GLY A 209 8.52 16.52 -17.99
N VAL A 210 8.13 15.24 -18.09
CA VAL A 210 7.72 14.45 -16.91
C VAL A 210 8.87 14.18 -15.94
N LEU A 211 10.00 13.66 -16.42
CA LEU A 211 11.13 13.29 -15.55
C LEU A 211 11.75 14.49 -14.84
N PRO A 212 12.08 15.61 -15.52
CA PRO A 212 12.66 16.76 -14.83
C PRO A 212 11.68 17.40 -13.84
N ALA A 213 10.39 17.48 -14.18
CA ALA A 213 9.36 18.02 -13.28
C ALA A 213 9.33 17.27 -11.94
N ARG A 214 9.31 15.93 -11.96
CA ARG A 214 9.26 15.08 -10.76
C ARG A 214 10.38 15.38 -9.76
N SER A 215 11.60 15.57 -10.24
CA SER A 215 12.77 15.83 -9.38
C SER A 215 12.69 17.15 -8.60
N GLY A 216 11.86 18.09 -9.05
CA GLY A 216 11.68 19.41 -8.42
C GLY A 216 10.47 19.51 -7.50
N LEU A 217 9.58 18.51 -7.47
CA LEU A 217 8.25 18.65 -6.87
C LEU A 217 8.28 18.93 -5.37
N LEU A 218 9.21 18.34 -4.62
CA LEU A 218 9.32 18.62 -3.17
C LEU A 218 9.78 20.06 -2.86
N ARG A 219 10.23 20.83 -3.86
CA ARG A 219 10.50 22.28 -3.71
C ARG A 219 9.27 23.14 -4.01
N ASN A 220 8.27 22.60 -4.70
CA ASN A 220 7.04 23.32 -5.03
C ASN A 220 6.29 23.71 -3.73
N LEU A 221 5.84 24.96 -3.65
CA LEU A 221 5.25 25.51 -2.43
C LEU A 221 3.95 24.81 -2.04
N VAL A 222 3.09 24.47 -3.00
CA VAL A 222 1.81 23.79 -2.74
C VAL A 222 2.06 22.40 -2.15
N ILE A 223 2.99 21.65 -2.75
CA ILE A 223 3.39 20.31 -2.28
C ILE A 223 4.02 20.39 -0.88
N ARG A 224 4.88 21.37 -0.64
CA ARG A 224 5.50 21.59 0.67
C ARG A 224 4.48 21.93 1.74
N ASN A 225 3.49 22.76 1.41
CA ASN A 225 2.43 23.12 2.36
C ASN A 225 1.62 21.88 2.75
N GLN A 226 1.29 21.00 1.79
CA GLN A 226 0.60 19.75 2.12
C GLN A 226 1.45 18.81 2.98
N ARG A 227 2.74 18.67 2.67
CA ARG A 227 3.66 17.89 3.52
C ARG A 227 3.70 18.43 4.95
N ASN A 228 3.80 19.75 5.11
CA ASN A 228 3.78 20.39 6.43
C ASN A 228 2.44 20.14 7.16
N TYR A 229 1.31 20.25 6.44
CA TYR A 229 0.00 19.93 6.98
C TYR A 229 -0.07 18.49 7.49
N MET A 230 0.43 17.52 6.73
CA MET A 230 0.50 16.11 7.16
C MET A 230 1.33 15.93 8.45
N GLN A 231 2.43 16.66 8.61
CA GLN A 231 3.21 16.64 9.86
C GLN A 231 2.43 17.22 11.05
N LEU A 232 1.68 18.29 10.83
CA LEU A 232 0.80 18.86 11.85
C LEU A 232 -0.32 17.88 12.23
N GLN A 233 -0.92 17.20 11.24
CA GLN A 233 -1.92 16.17 11.48
C GLN A 233 -1.37 15.00 12.30
N TYR A 234 -0.15 14.54 11.98
CA TYR A 234 0.55 13.54 12.78
C TYR A 234 0.71 14.01 14.23
N ALA A 235 1.29 15.19 14.44
CA ALA A 235 1.56 15.71 15.79
C ALA A 235 0.28 15.85 16.63
N ALA A 236 -0.77 16.44 16.03
CA ALA A 236 -2.05 16.65 16.69
C ALA A 236 -2.75 15.34 17.08
N LYS A 237 -2.80 14.35 16.15
CA LYS A 237 -3.51 13.08 16.36
C LYS A 237 -2.69 12.05 17.15
N ALA A 238 -1.36 12.11 17.09
CA ALA A 238 -0.49 11.31 17.95
C ALA A 238 -0.64 11.73 19.42
N GLY A 239 -0.81 13.03 19.68
CA GLY A 239 -1.06 13.56 21.03
C GLY A 239 0.08 13.24 22.00
N GLY A 240 1.34 13.27 21.51
CA GLY A 240 2.53 12.93 22.29
C GLY A 240 2.78 11.43 22.51
N ARG A 241 1.94 10.53 21.98
CA ARG A 241 2.20 9.09 22.04
C ARG A 241 3.44 8.72 21.24
N SER A 242 4.28 7.86 21.81
CA SER A 242 5.38 7.23 21.07
C SER A 242 4.84 6.42 19.89
N GLN A 243 5.57 6.43 18.77
CA GLN A 243 5.26 5.63 17.59
C GLN A 243 5.12 4.15 17.92
N ASP A 244 6.00 3.64 18.80
CA ASP A 244 6.02 2.23 19.21
C ASP A 244 4.77 1.80 19.99
N ASN A 245 4.01 2.75 20.52
CA ASN A 245 2.75 2.48 21.23
C ASN A 245 1.52 2.57 20.31
N MET A 246 1.72 2.75 19.00
CA MET A 246 0.66 2.89 18.01
C MET A 246 0.72 1.74 16.99
N SER A 247 -0.44 1.22 16.61
CA SER A 247 -0.54 0.19 15.57
C SER A 247 -0.05 0.75 14.21
N PRO A 248 0.69 -0.02 13.39
CA PRO A 248 1.04 -1.43 13.60
C PRO A 248 2.29 -1.65 14.46
N LEU A 249 3.05 -0.61 14.80
CA LEU A 249 4.32 -0.72 15.53
C LEU A 249 4.17 -1.29 16.94
N SER A 250 3.02 -1.09 17.58
CA SER A 250 2.71 -1.73 18.87
C SER A 250 2.66 -3.25 18.83
N ALA A 251 2.59 -3.85 17.64
CA ALA A 251 2.68 -5.29 17.41
C ALA A 251 4.05 -5.72 16.85
N VAL A 252 5.05 -4.84 16.89
CA VAL A 252 6.41 -5.11 16.42
C VAL A 252 7.35 -5.24 17.61
N THR A 253 8.01 -6.39 17.70
CA THR A 253 9.08 -6.63 18.69
C THR A 253 10.43 -6.59 17.97
N THR A 254 11.36 -5.77 18.45
CA THR A 254 12.72 -5.71 17.88
C THR A 254 13.67 -6.55 18.71
N VAL A 255 14.40 -7.47 18.08
CA VAL A 255 15.39 -8.35 18.71
C VAL A 255 16.72 -8.31 17.95
N PRO A 256 17.86 -8.66 18.57
CA PRO A 256 19.09 -8.89 17.83
C PRO A 256 18.89 -9.98 16.78
N THR A 257 19.45 -9.81 15.58
CA THR A 257 19.29 -10.76 14.47
C THR A 257 19.76 -12.17 14.82
N SER A 258 20.73 -12.33 15.73
CA SER A 258 21.15 -13.64 16.21
C SER A 258 19.99 -14.48 16.76
N TYR A 259 18.94 -13.86 17.31
CA TYR A 259 17.78 -14.57 17.84
C TYR A 259 16.95 -15.21 16.71
N LEU A 260 16.76 -14.48 15.60
CA LEU A 260 16.14 -15.02 14.40
C LEU A 260 16.99 -16.15 13.81
N MET A 261 18.32 -15.96 13.74
CA MET A 261 19.21 -16.97 13.18
C MET A 261 19.23 -18.26 14.00
N ASN A 262 19.22 -18.15 15.33
CA ASN A 262 19.15 -19.31 16.21
C ASN A 262 17.83 -20.07 16.02
N TYR A 263 16.71 -19.36 15.87
CA TYR A 263 15.43 -19.98 15.55
C TYR A 263 15.44 -20.68 14.18
N LEU A 264 15.99 -20.06 13.14
CA LEU A 264 16.02 -20.63 11.79
C LEU A 264 17.09 -21.72 11.62
N SER A 265 18.05 -21.85 12.53
CA SER A 265 19.11 -22.87 12.47
C SER A 265 18.57 -24.31 12.42
N GLN A 266 17.34 -24.54 12.88
CA GLN A 266 16.65 -25.83 12.77
C GLN A 266 16.43 -26.30 11.31
N TYR A 267 16.46 -25.37 10.35
CA TYR A 267 16.34 -25.65 8.91
C TYR A 267 17.70 -25.83 8.22
N GLU A 268 18.81 -25.54 8.91
CA GLU A 268 20.16 -25.74 8.38
C GLU A 268 20.58 -27.22 8.50
N ASN A 269 21.46 -27.66 7.60
CA ASN A 269 22.04 -29.00 7.62
C ASN A 269 23.46 -28.99 7.04
N ARG A 270 24.10 -30.16 6.93
CA ARG A 270 25.49 -30.27 6.43
C ARG A 270 25.72 -29.69 5.03
N THR A 271 24.66 -29.59 4.23
CA THR A 271 24.72 -29.12 2.83
C THR A 271 24.09 -27.75 2.61
N TYR A 272 23.42 -27.20 3.63
CA TYR A 272 22.68 -25.95 3.51
C TYR A 272 22.80 -25.13 4.79
N MET A 273 23.23 -23.88 4.64
CA MET A 273 23.24 -22.86 5.67
C MET A 273 22.54 -21.62 5.14
N ILE A 274 21.89 -20.88 6.01
CA ILE A 274 21.21 -19.63 5.65
C ILE A 274 22.26 -18.58 5.32
N GLY A 275 22.06 -17.93 4.18
CA GLY A 275 22.93 -16.93 3.58
C GLY A 275 23.05 -15.63 4.37
N GLU A 276 23.73 -14.67 3.76
CA GLU A 276 24.26 -13.51 4.47
C GLU A 276 23.23 -12.38 4.62
N LEU A 277 22.22 -12.33 3.76
CA LEU A 277 21.24 -11.23 3.71
C LEU A 277 20.66 -10.89 5.09
N LEU A 278 20.15 -11.90 5.82
CA LEU A 278 19.60 -11.71 7.15
C LEU A 278 20.68 -11.32 8.15
N ARG A 279 21.84 -11.98 8.08
CA ARG A 279 22.96 -11.85 9.03
C ARG A 279 23.63 -10.48 8.97
N ASN A 280 23.58 -9.80 7.82
CA ASN A 280 24.21 -8.51 7.61
C ASN A 280 23.55 -7.35 8.37
N ARG A 281 22.41 -7.58 9.02
CA ARG A 281 21.68 -6.55 9.79
C ARG A 281 21.72 -6.86 11.28
N PRO A 282 21.98 -5.86 12.14
CA PRO A 282 22.16 -6.09 13.58
C PRO A 282 20.86 -6.52 14.29
N ASN A 283 19.71 -6.02 13.85
CA ASN A 283 18.42 -6.31 14.48
C ASN A 283 17.37 -6.78 13.48
N THR A 284 16.34 -7.41 14.03
CA THR A 284 15.16 -7.91 13.36
C THR A 284 13.91 -7.35 14.01
N CYS A 285 13.02 -6.77 13.21
CA CYS A 285 11.68 -6.36 13.60
C CYS A 285 10.70 -7.49 13.30
N LEU A 286 10.16 -8.11 14.36
CA LEU A 286 9.18 -9.19 14.31
C LEU A 286 7.77 -8.59 14.40
N TYR A 287 7.06 -8.52 13.26
CA TYR A 287 5.67 -8.07 13.21
C TYR A 287 4.71 -9.22 13.51
N GLN A 288 4.08 -9.17 14.69
CA GLN A 288 3.21 -10.21 15.20
C GLN A 288 1.78 -10.04 14.66
N VAL A 289 1.25 -11.10 14.06
CA VAL A 289 -0.09 -11.17 13.50
C VAL A 289 -0.82 -12.36 14.10
N ASP A 290 -1.50 -12.12 15.21
CA ASP A 290 -2.37 -13.11 15.85
C ASP A 290 -3.78 -13.12 15.22
N ALA A 291 -3.86 -13.57 13.97
CA ALA A 291 -5.10 -13.70 13.21
C ALA A 291 -5.02 -14.88 12.25
N LYS A 292 -6.18 -15.33 11.75
CA LYS A 292 -6.24 -16.26 10.61
C LYS A 292 -5.53 -15.66 9.40
N PHE A 293 -4.81 -16.51 8.65
CA PHE A 293 -4.14 -16.11 7.42
C PHE A 293 -5.12 -15.42 6.47
N ARG A 294 -4.81 -14.20 6.08
CA ARG A 294 -5.63 -13.36 5.20
C ARG A 294 -4.79 -12.23 4.63
N GLY A 295 -5.25 -11.62 3.55
CA GLY A 295 -4.67 -10.37 3.07
C GLY A 295 -4.93 -9.21 4.03
N ASP A 296 -5.97 -8.42 3.79
CA ASP A 296 -6.11 -7.15 4.51
C ASP A 296 -6.35 -7.31 6.02
N PRO A 297 -5.81 -6.39 6.86
CA PRO A 297 -5.05 -5.19 6.50
C PRO A 297 -3.52 -5.40 6.44
N TYR A 298 -3.04 -6.59 6.77
CA TYR A 298 -1.64 -6.86 7.13
C TYR A 298 -0.59 -6.57 6.03
N PRO A 299 -0.83 -6.78 4.71
CA PRO A 299 0.11 -6.46 3.65
C PRO A 299 0.51 -4.98 3.67
N GLY A 300 -0.50 -4.12 3.83
CA GLY A 300 -0.30 -2.69 3.91
C GLY A 300 0.45 -2.26 5.17
N CYS A 301 0.15 -2.91 6.30
CA CYS A 301 0.88 -2.69 7.55
C CYS A 301 2.35 -3.12 7.45
N LEU A 302 2.63 -4.28 6.85
CA LEU A 302 3.99 -4.75 6.61
C LEU A 302 4.78 -3.74 5.76
N ALA A 303 4.16 -3.24 4.68
CA ALA A 303 4.75 -2.20 3.86
C ALA A 303 5.04 -0.92 4.67
N ALA A 304 4.13 -0.49 5.53
CA ALA A 304 4.34 0.71 6.35
C ALA A 304 5.43 0.52 7.42
N ILE A 305 5.49 -0.65 8.07
CA ILE A 305 6.54 -0.98 9.05
C ILE A 305 7.92 -0.92 8.40
N ASP A 306 8.04 -1.34 7.14
CA ASP A 306 9.30 -1.26 6.41
C ASP A 306 9.85 0.17 6.42
N TYR A 307 9.07 1.16 5.98
CA TYR A 307 9.54 2.56 5.95
C TYR A 307 9.58 3.24 7.32
N LEU A 308 8.84 2.73 8.31
CA LEU A 308 8.86 3.28 9.67
C LEU A 308 10.07 2.79 10.48
N LYS A 309 10.52 1.55 10.27
CA LYS A 309 11.51 0.89 11.16
C LYS A 309 12.68 0.21 10.46
N CYS A 310 12.58 -0.12 9.18
CA CYS A 310 13.55 -1.02 8.54
C CYS A 310 14.36 -0.33 7.43
N ARG A 311 13.70 0.34 6.49
CA ARG A 311 14.32 0.87 5.27
C ARG A 311 15.05 2.19 5.49
N GLN A 312 16.24 2.32 4.90
CA GLN A 312 17.00 3.57 4.86
C GLN A 312 17.42 4.01 3.46
N GLY A 313 17.42 3.11 2.47
CA GLY A 313 17.68 3.42 1.06
C GLY A 313 16.58 2.96 0.10
N LEU A 314 16.90 2.95 -1.19
CA LEU A 314 15.94 2.76 -2.28
C LEU A 314 15.52 1.30 -2.47
N THR A 315 16.32 0.35 -2.00
CA THR A 315 16.05 -1.07 -2.16
C THR A 315 15.81 -1.74 -0.80
N PHE A 316 15.27 -2.96 -0.83
CA PHE A 316 15.15 -3.75 0.40
C PHE A 316 16.53 -4.14 0.94
N GLU A 317 17.59 -4.13 0.14
CA GLU A 317 18.95 -4.45 0.56
C GLU A 317 19.47 -3.35 1.49
N ASP A 318 19.07 -2.10 1.25
CA ASP A 318 19.42 -0.90 2.04
C ASP A 318 18.66 -0.77 3.37
N ARG A 319 18.16 -1.89 3.92
CA ARG A 319 17.50 -1.92 5.23
C ARG A 319 18.52 -1.97 6.36
N ARG A 320 18.22 -1.24 7.43
CA ARG A 320 18.91 -1.25 8.72
C ARG A 320 18.55 -2.46 9.57
N ASN A 321 17.28 -2.88 9.52
CA ASN A 321 16.74 -3.99 10.30
C ASN A 321 16.06 -4.98 9.36
N ASN A 322 16.13 -6.27 9.67
CA ASN A 322 15.30 -7.26 8.98
C ASN A 322 13.83 -7.01 9.32
N LEU A 323 12.94 -7.21 8.36
CA LEU A 323 11.49 -7.18 8.56
C LEU A 323 10.95 -8.60 8.44
N VAL A 324 10.43 -9.13 9.54
CA VAL A 324 9.91 -10.50 9.60
C VAL A 324 8.43 -10.45 9.98
N MET A 325 7.60 -11.10 9.17
CA MET A 325 6.18 -11.27 9.47
C MET A 325 5.99 -12.57 10.24
N VAL A 326 5.34 -12.51 11.40
CA VAL A 326 5.08 -13.67 12.25
C VAL A 326 3.59 -13.90 12.38
N TRP A 327 3.09 -15.02 11.88
CA TRP A 327 1.70 -15.45 12.02
C TRP A 327 1.51 -16.19 13.35
N GLY A 328 1.37 -15.43 14.42
CA GLY A 328 1.25 -15.93 15.78
C GLY A 328 1.78 -14.93 16.80
N GLU A 329 1.92 -15.39 18.04
CA GLU A 329 2.52 -14.63 19.14
C GLU A 329 3.98 -15.04 19.34
N VAL A 330 4.86 -14.07 19.55
CA VAL A 330 6.29 -14.28 19.75
C VAL A 330 6.63 -14.19 21.23
N THR A 331 7.22 -15.26 21.75
CA THR A 331 7.92 -15.25 23.03
C THR A 331 9.43 -15.19 22.79
N VAL A 332 10.10 -14.19 23.36
CA VAL A 332 11.55 -14.02 23.23
C VAL A 332 12.25 -14.72 24.40
N ASP A 333 13.12 -15.68 24.10
CA ASP A 333 13.96 -16.35 25.08
C ASP A 333 15.34 -15.69 25.11
N HIS A 334 15.56 -14.85 26.13
CA HIS A 334 16.82 -14.15 26.33
C HIS A 334 17.96 -15.04 26.85
N THR A 335 17.64 -16.20 27.42
CA THR A 335 18.66 -17.14 27.94
C THR A 335 19.26 -17.94 26.80
N ASN A 336 18.43 -18.54 25.95
CA ASN A 336 18.88 -19.29 24.77
C ASN A 336 19.07 -18.41 23.54
N GLN A 337 18.81 -17.11 23.66
CA GLN A 337 18.90 -16.12 22.57
C GLN A 337 18.13 -16.58 21.33
N THR A 338 16.88 -16.96 21.50
CA THR A 338 16.02 -17.47 20.42
C THR A 338 14.59 -16.93 20.59
N ILE A 339 13.71 -17.29 19.66
CA ILE A 339 12.29 -16.96 19.71
C ILE A 339 11.46 -18.25 19.65
N THR A 340 10.27 -18.20 20.23
CA THR A 340 9.24 -19.25 20.08
C THR A 340 7.97 -18.59 19.55
N ILE A 341 7.28 -19.31 18.67
CA ILE A 341 6.04 -18.85 18.05
C ILE A 341 4.91 -19.75 18.52
N THR A 342 3.85 -19.15 19.06
CA THR A 342 2.65 -19.87 19.51
C THR A 342 1.45 -19.48 18.67
N ASP A 343 0.61 -20.49 18.37
CA ASP A 343 -0.60 -20.30 17.58
C ASP A 343 -1.84 -20.12 18.45
N ASN A 344 -2.53 -18.99 18.33
CA ASN A 344 -3.82 -18.79 18.98
C ASN A 344 -5.01 -18.79 17.99
N LYS A 345 -4.75 -18.87 16.67
CA LYS A 345 -5.78 -18.63 15.62
C LYS A 345 -5.83 -19.66 14.49
N GLY A 346 -4.91 -20.63 14.45
CA GLY A 346 -4.90 -21.71 13.48
C GLY A 346 -4.18 -21.38 12.18
N SER A 347 -3.25 -20.42 12.16
CA SER A 347 -2.55 -20.01 10.94
C SER A 347 -1.32 -20.88 10.71
N THR A 348 -1.21 -21.45 9.52
CA THR A 348 -0.14 -22.40 9.17
C THR A 348 0.62 -21.99 7.93
N VAL A 349 1.83 -22.54 7.74
CA VAL A 349 2.58 -22.35 6.51
C VAL A 349 1.81 -22.85 5.27
N ASP A 350 0.95 -23.86 5.45
CA ASP A 350 0.10 -24.39 4.39
C ASP A 350 -0.95 -23.39 3.90
N ASP A 351 -1.43 -22.47 4.74
CA ASP A 351 -2.32 -21.39 4.29
C ASP A 351 -1.63 -20.50 3.25
N PHE A 352 -0.37 -20.14 3.50
CA PHE A 352 0.44 -19.38 2.55
C PHE A 352 0.65 -20.18 1.26
N VAL A 353 1.07 -21.45 1.39
CA VAL A 353 1.36 -22.32 0.25
C VAL A 353 0.11 -22.54 -0.61
N SER A 354 -1.06 -22.72 0.00
CA SER A 354 -2.35 -22.87 -0.68
C SER A 354 -2.66 -21.66 -1.57
N ASP A 355 -2.49 -20.44 -1.06
CA ASP A 355 -2.71 -19.22 -1.84
C ASP A 355 -1.68 -19.04 -2.97
N VAL A 356 -0.43 -19.50 -2.79
CA VAL A 356 0.57 -19.55 -3.86
C VAL A 356 0.17 -20.58 -4.93
N GLN A 357 -0.20 -21.79 -4.52
CA GLN A 357 -0.61 -22.86 -5.43
C GLN A 357 -1.89 -22.50 -6.20
N GLY A 358 -2.78 -21.70 -5.63
CA GLY A 358 -3.95 -21.15 -6.29
C GLY A 358 -3.63 -20.36 -7.57
N ALA A 359 -2.41 -19.81 -7.70
CA ALA A 359 -1.95 -19.13 -8.91
C ALA A 359 -1.61 -20.10 -10.06
N SER A 360 -1.41 -21.39 -9.79
CA SER A 360 -1.05 -22.40 -10.80
C SER A 360 -2.09 -22.53 -11.92
N ARG A 361 -3.38 -22.34 -11.61
CA ARG A 361 -4.49 -22.31 -12.59
C ARG A 361 -4.32 -21.25 -13.69
N LEU A 362 -3.48 -20.25 -13.44
CA LEU A 362 -3.19 -19.15 -14.35
C LEU A 362 -1.87 -19.35 -15.11
N ASN A 363 -1.08 -20.37 -14.78
CA ASN A 363 0.23 -20.60 -15.34
C ASN A 363 0.13 -21.20 -16.75
N LEU A 364 0.54 -20.42 -17.75
CA LEU A 364 0.61 -20.86 -19.14
C LEU A 364 1.98 -21.45 -19.49
N LEU A 365 3.01 -21.27 -18.65
CA LEU A 365 4.38 -21.70 -18.92
C LEU A 365 4.56 -23.22 -18.91
N THR A 366 3.58 -23.97 -18.39
CA THR A 366 3.57 -25.44 -18.42
C THR A 366 2.91 -26.00 -19.69
N LYS A 367 2.23 -25.16 -20.49
CA LYS A 367 1.59 -25.58 -21.74
C LYS A 367 2.62 -25.70 -22.86
N TYR A 368 2.47 -26.73 -23.70
CA TYR A 368 3.18 -26.80 -24.98
C TYR A 368 2.62 -25.74 -25.96
N TYR A 369 3.46 -25.30 -26.91
CA TYR A 369 3.07 -24.25 -27.86
C TYR A 369 1.78 -24.57 -28.63
N TYR A 370 1.59 -25.83 -29.05
CA TYR A 370 0.39 -26.25 -29.79
C TYR A 370 -0.89 -26.23 -28.94
N GLN A 371 -0.78 -26.14 -27.61
CA GLN A 371 -1.90 -26.02 -26.68
C GLN A 371 -2.30 -24.55 -26.41
N LEU A 372 -1.49 -23.58 -26.84
CA LEU A 372 -1.75 -22.16 -26.64
C LEU A 372 -2.72 -21.64 -27.69
N ALA A 373 -3.87 -21.14 -27.26
CA ALA A 373 -4.75 -20.37 -28.14
C ALA A 373 -4.04 -19.07 -28.59
N ASN A 374 -4.35 -18.56 -29.79
CA ASN A 374 -3.72 -17.34 -30.31
C ASN A 374 -3.82 -16.14 -29.33
N LYS A 375 -4.96 -15.99 -28.64
CA LYS A 375 -5.18 -14.96 -27.62
C LYS A 375 -4.32 -15.13 -26.36
N GLU A 376 -3.84 -16.34 -26.07
CA GLU A 376 -3.01 -16.63 -24.90
C GLU A 376 -1.53 -16.33 -25.17
N LYS A 377 -1.09 -16.29 -26.44
CA LYS A 377 0.33 -16.11 -26.80
C LYS A 377 0.96 -14.83 -26.22
N PRO A 378 0.31 -13.64 -26.26
CA PRO A 378 0.88 -12.44 -25.64
C PRO A 378 0.97 -12.55 -24.11
N ARG A 379 -0.01 -13.20 -23.47
CA ARG A 379 -0.03 -13.45 -22.03
C ARG A 379 1.04 -14.46 -21.63
N TYR A 380 1.23 -15.53 -22.40
CA TYR A 380 2.33 -16.49 -22.23
C TYR A 380 3.67 -15.75 -22.29
N PHE A 381 3.89 -14.91 -23.30
CA PHE A 381 5.14 -14.16 -23.43
C PHE A 381 5.35 -13.17 -22.27
N MET A 382 4.29 -12.56 -21.73
CA MET A 382 4.37 -11.80 -20.48
C MET A 382 4.82 -12.68 -19.31
N GLN A 383 4.25 -13.87 -19.13
CA GLN A 383 4.65 -14.78 -18.05
C GLN A 383 6.09 -15.27 -18.22
N VAL A 384 6.61 -15.40 -19.45
CA VAL A 384 8.05 -15.68 -19.66
C VAL A 384 8.92 -14.55 -19.09
N ARG A 385 8.47 -13.29 -19.20
CA ARG A 385 9.23 -12.12 -18.72
C ARG A 385 9.19 -11.94 -17.20
N TYR A 386 8.03 -12.15 -16.58
CA TYR A 386 7.84 -11.82 -15.15
C TYR A 386 7.58 -13.04 -14.26
N GLY A 387 7.59 -14.24 -14.82
CA GLY A 387 7.16 -15.45 -14.13
C GLY A 387 5.74 -15.31 -13.58
N SER A 388 5.57 -15.70 -12.31
CA SER A 388 4.30 -15.66 -11.60
C SER A 388 4.00 -14.34 -10.90
N THR A 389 4.83 -13.29 -11.08
CA THR A 389 4.74 -12.02 -10.33
C THR A 389 3.32 -11.46 -10.30
N TYR A 390 2.65 -11.35 -11.45
CA TYR A 390 1.31 -10.76 -11.54
C TYR A 390 0.17 -11.78 -11.42
N SER A 391 0.47 -13.07 -11.46
CA SER A 391 -0.51 -14.15 -11.35
C SER A 391 -0.77 -14.56 -9.89
N LYS A 392 0.13 -14.18 -8.98
CA LYS A 392 -0.06 -14.31 -7.52
C LYS A 392 -1.09 -13.31 -7.01
N VAL A 393 -1.89 -13.74 -6.03
CA VAL A 393 -2.84 -12.87 -5.32
C VAL A 393 -2.11 -11.77 -4.54
N LYS A 394 -2.81 -10.66 -4.27
CA LYS A 394 -2.17 -9.42 -3.80
C LYS A 394 -1.33 -9.58 -2.53
N HIS A 395 -1.82 -10.30 -1.53
CA HIS A 395 -1.13 -10.39 -0.24
C HIS A 395 0.12 -11.22 -0.34
N ILE A 396 0.14 -12.29 -1.13
CA ILE A 396 1.36 -13.04 -1.43
C ILE A 396 2.40 -12.13 -2.10
N ARG A 397 2.01 -11.32 -3.10
CA ARG A 397 2.95 -10.39 -3.76
C ARG A 397 3.57 -9.41 -2.76
N VAL A 398 2.75 -8.81 -1.90
CA VAL A 398 3.19 -7.81 -0.93
C VAL A 398 4.01 -8.42 0.21
N TYR A 399 3.58 -9.56 0.77
CA TYR A 399 4.34 -10.27 1.80
C TYR A 399 5.70 -10.70 1.28
N SER A 400 5.75 -11.37 0.13
CA SER A 400 7.02 -11.78 -0.47
C SER A 400 7.90 -10.60 -0.87
N TYR A 401 7.36 -9.40 -1.10
CA TYR A 401 8.14 -8.21 -1.43
C TYR A 401 8.71 -7.48 -0.19
N PHE A 402 7.95 -7.40 0.91
CA PHE A 402 8.39 -6.65 2.08
C PHE A 402 9.02 -7.52 3.17
N ALA A 403 8.62 -8.77 3.35
CA ALA A 403 9.21 -9.63 4.37
C ALA A 403 10.57 -10.20 3.91
N ASP A 404 11.56 -10.10 4.79
CA ASP A 404 12.81 -10.85 4.70
C ASP A 404 12.59 -12.31 5.15
N ALA A 405 11.67 -12.53 6.09
CA ALA A 405 11.14 -13.86 6.42
C ALA A 405 9.67 -13.81 6.85
N ILE A 406 8.94 -14.91 6.63
CA ILE A 406 7.58 -15.14 7.10
C ILE A 406 7.60 -16.41 7.95
N LEU A 407 7.23 -16.28 9.22
CA LEU A 407 7.26 -17.36 10.19
C LEU A 407 5.85 -17.76 10.58
N PHE A 408 5.63 -19.06 10.67
CA PHE A 408 4.44 -19.72 11.19
C PHE A 408 4.84 -20.62 12.37
N PRO A 409 3.87 -21.03 13.20
CA PRO A 409 4.12 -21.99 14.28
C PRO A 409 4.69 -23.32 13.78
N ASP A 410 4.34 -23.71 12.55
CA ASP A 410 4.65 -25.01 11.93
C ASP A 410 5.58 -24.93 10.71
N GLY A 411 6.08 -23.75 10.35
CA GLY A 411 6.99 -23.59 9.22
C GLY A 411 7.51 -22.18 9.01
N SER A 412 8.57 -22.05 8.21
CA SER A 412 9.22 -20.76 7.95
C SER A 412 9.62 -20.61 6.47
N LEU A 413 9.54 -19.39 5.96
CA LEU A 413 9.98 -19.00 4.63
C LEU A 413 10.89 -17.77 4.75
N TRP A 414 12.02 -17.73 4.05
CA TRP A 414 12.93 -16.58 4.10
C TRP A 414 13.55 -16.29 2.75
N ARG A 415 14.06 -15.07 2.63
CA ARG A 415 14.93 -14.66 1.53
C ARG A 415 16.34 -15.12 1.84
N ASP A 416 16.93 -15.75 0.84
CA ASP A 416 18.31 -16.20 0.88
C ASP A 416 19.07 -15.49 -0.24
N ALA A 417 20.21 -14.89 0.09
CA ALA A 417 21.11 -14.25 -0.86
C ALA A 417 22.56 -14.50 -0.46
#